data_AF-U6DXP0-F1
#
_entry.id   AF-U6DXP0-F1
#
_cell.length_a   1.000
_cell.length_b   1.000
_cell.length_c   1.000
_cell.angle_alpha   90.00
_cell.angle_beta   90.00
_cell.angle_gamma   90.00
#
_symmetry.space_group_name_H-M   'P 1'
#
loop_
_entity.id
_entity.type
_entity.pdbx_description
1 polymer ?
#
loop_
_entity_poly.entity_id
_entity_poly.type
_entity_poly.pdbx_seq_one_letter_code
_entity_poly.pdbx_strand_id
1 'polypeptide(L)'
;TSEKEIISKEQGNEKAEGASDVVLYKIDVPANRYDLLCLEGLVRGLKVFKERIKPPVYKRVMPNGEIQKLIITEETAKIRPFAVAAVLRNIKFTKDRYDSFIELQEKLHQNICRKRALVAIGTHDLDTLSGPFTYTAKRPSD
;
A
#
# COMPACT_ATOMS: atom_id res chain seq x y z
N THR A 1 17.98 -10.10 -13.80
CA THR A 1 19.07 -10.62 -12.95
C THR A 1 18.42 -11.19 -11.71
N SER A 2 18.82 -12.36 -11.25
CA SER A 2 18.21 -12.94 -10.04
C SER A 2 18.60 -12.14 -8.78
N GLU A 3 17.82 -12.23 -7.72
CA GLU A 3 18.16 -11.60 -6.43
C GLU A 3 19.53 -12.08 -5.94
N LYS A 4 19.79 -13.38 -6.04
CA LYS A 4 21.08 -13.99 -5.72
C LYS A 4 22.24 -13.46 -6.57
N GLU A 5 22.04 -13.28 -7.87
CA GLU A 5 23.05 -12.69 -8.76
C GLU A 5 23.31 -11.21 -8.45
N ILE A 6 22.29 -10.45 -8.04
CA ILE A 6 22.44 -9.04 -7.66
C ILE A 6 23.25 -8.94 -6.36
N ILE A 7 22.87 -9.71 -5.34
CA ILE A 7 23.55 -9.70 -4.03
C ILE A 7 24.98 -10.24 -4.14
N SER A 8 25.18 -11.30 -4.92
CA SER A 8 26.52 -11.85 -5.20
C SER A 8 27.43 -10.80 -5.85
N LYS A 9 26.91 -10.03 -6.80
CA LYS A 9 27.67 -8.98 -7.49
C LYS A 9 27.94 -7.74 -6.64
N GLU A 10 27.00 -7.33 -5.79
CA GLU A 10 27.10 -6.08 -5.02
C GLU A 10 27.69 -6.25 -3.61
N GLN A 11 27.52 -7.42 -2.98
CA GLN A 11 27.81 -7.64 -1.56
C GLN A 11 28.61 -8.90 -1.25
N GLY A 12 29.00 -9.67 -2.28
CA GLY A 12 29.81 -10.89 -2.15
C GLY A 12 28.99 -12.17 -1.93
N ASN A 13 29.58 -13.32 -2.28
CA ASN A 13 28.89 -14.62 -2.30
C ASN A 13 28.36 -15.08 -0.94
N GLU A 14 29.02 -14.72 0.16
CA GLU A 14 28.60 -15.13 1.52
C GLU A 14 27.25 -14.53 1.92
N LYS A 15 26.91 -13.34 1.41
CA LYS A 15 25.60 -12.71 1.64
C LYS A 15 24.52 -13.17 0.66
N ALA A 16 24.91 -13.87 -0.40
CA ALA A 16 23.99 -14.44 -1.38
C ALA A 16 23.51 -15.85 -0.98
N GLU A 17 24.08 -16.46 0.07
CA GLU A 17 23.57 -17.71 0.65
C GLU A 17 22.20 -17.46 1.30
N GLY A 18 21.14 -18.01 0.68
CA GLY A 18 19.75 -17.83 1.08
C GLY A 18 18.95 -16.85 0.20
N ALA A 19 19.60 -16.16 -0.74
CA ALA A 19 18.93 -15.29 -1.70
C ALA A 19 18.22 -16.07 -2.81
N SER A 20 17.12 -15.54 -3.30
CA SER A 20 16.27 -16.20 -4.29
C SER A 20 16.92 -16.24 -5.69
N ASP A 21 16.83 -17.38 -6.37
CA ASP A 21 17.20 -17.51 -7.79
C ASP A 21 16.13 -16.91 -8.73
N VAL A 22 15.07 -16.32 -8.19
CA VAL A 22 13.99 -15.70 -8.96
C VAL A 22 14.51 -14.49 -9.75
N VAL A 23 14.23 -14.48 -11.05
CA VAL A 23 14.57 -13.37 -11.94
C VAL A 23 13.72 -12.15 -11.61
N LEU A 24 14.38 -11.05 -11.22
CA LEU A 24 13.73 -9.78 -10.94
C LEU A 24 13.77 -8.86 -12.16
N TYR A 25 12.63 -8.22 -12.43
CA TYR A 25 12.49 -7.18 -13.46
C TYR A 25 12.32 -5.82 -12.79
N LYS A 26 13.20 -4.88 -13.16
CA LYS A 26 13.06 -3.48 -12.78
C LYS A 26 12.33 -2.74 -13.90
N ILE A 27 11.06 -2.45 -13.66
CA ILE A 27 10.17 -1.83 -14.65
C ILE A 27 9.98 -0.37 -14.28
N ASP A 28 10.17 0.51 -15.26
CA ASP A 28 9.86 1.94 -15.12
C ASP A 28 8.41 2.21 -15.54
N VAL A 29 7.72 3.08 -14.80
CA VAL A 29 6.29 3.37 -15.00
C VAL A 29 6.04 4.87 -15.01
N PRO A 30 5.09 5.38 -15.82
CA PRO A 30 4.77 6.80 -15.86
C PRO A 30 4.32 7.35 -14.50
N ALA A 31 4.81 8.53 -14.14
CA ALA A 31 4.55 9.16 -12.84
C ALA A 31 3.06 9.49 -12.58
N ASN A 32 2.23 9.54 -13.63
CA ASN A 32 0.80 9.84 -13.57
C ASN A 32 -0.10 8.58 -13.51
N ARG A 33 0.48 7.37 -13.50
CA ARG A 33 -0.25 6.09 -13.47
C ARG A 33 -0.05 5.34 -12.16
N TYR A 34 -0.64 5.87 -11.10
CA TYR A 34 -0.52 5.32 -9.74
C TYR A 34 -1.05 3.89 -9.61
N ASP A 35 -1.97 3.50 -10.50
CA ASP A 35 -2.50 2.14 -10.59
C ASP A 35 -1.48 1.10 -11.06
N LEU A 36 -0.30 1.52 -11.55
CA LEU A 36 0.77 0.64 -12.05
C LEU A 36 1.96 0.49 -11.07
N LEU A 37 1.88 1.09 -9.88
CA LEU A 37 2.99 1.11 -8.92
C LEU A 37 3.23 -0.22 -8.21
N CYS A 38 2.29 -1.16 -8.31
CA CYS A 38 2.40 -2.52 -7.78
C CYS A 38 2.23 -3.58 -8.87
N LEU A 39 2.64 -4.81 -8.54
CA LEU A 39 2.57 -5.96 -9.44
C LEU A 39 1.13 -6.25 -9.88
N GLU A 40 0.17 -6.22 -8.96
CA GLU A 40 -1.24 -6.50 -9.25
C GLU A 40 -1.81 -5.48 -10.23
N GLY A 41 -1.46 -4.22 -10.03
CA GLY A 41 -1.85 -3.10 -10.87
C GLY A 41 -1.31 -3.22 -12.30
N LEU A 42 -0.01 -3.47 -12.41
CA LEU A 42 0.66 -3.67 -13.69
C LEU A 42 0.12 -4.90 -14.44
N VAL A 43 0.02 -6.05 -13.77
CA VAL A 43 -0.52 -7.28 -14.36
C VAL A 43 -1.96 -7.08 -14.83
N ARG A 44 -2.80 -6.42 -14.02
CA ARG A 44 -4.18 -6.09 -14.40
C ARG A 44 -4.22 -5.18 -15.63
N GLY A 45 -3.44 -4.10 -15.63
CA GLY A 45 -3.36 -3.16 -16.75
C GLY A 45 -2.95 -3.85 -18.05
N LEU A 46 -1.91 -4.68 -18.01
CA LEU A 46 -1.43 -5.43 -19.17
C LEU A 46 -2.45 -6.48 -19.65
N LYS A 47 -3.12 -7.20 -18.74
CA LYS A 47 -4.16 -8.17 -19.12
C LYS A 47 -5.37 -7.51 -19.78
N VAL A 48 -5.78 -6.34 -19.28
CA VAL A 48 -6.87 -5.54 -19.91
C VAL A 48 -6.43 -5.03 -21.27
N PHE A 49 -5.22 -4.47 -21.38
CA PHE A 49 -4.67 -3.96 -22.64
C PHE A 49 -4.57 -5.04 -23.73
N LYS A 50 -4.21 -6.27 -23.35
CA LYS A 50 -4.17 -7.43 -24.25
C LYS A 50 -5.53 -8.13 -24.42
N GLU A 51 -6.61 -7.52 -23.95
CA GLU A 51 -7.99 -8.04 -24.04
C GLU A 51 -8.19 -9.44 -23.43
N ARG A 52 -7.29 -9.86 -22.52
CA ARG A 52 -7.38 -11.17 -21.85
C ARG A 52 -8.39 -11.17 -20.70
N ILE A 53 -8.67 -10.00 -20.13
CA ILE A 53 -9.68 -9.79 -19.11
C ILE A 53 -10.43 -8.49 -19.38
N LYS A 54 -11.69 -8.41 -18.95
CA LYS A 54 -12.42 -7.14 -18.93
C LYS A 54 -11.91 -6.25 -17.78
N PRO A 55 -11.95 -4.92 -17.92
CA PRO A 55 -11.66 -4.01 -16.81
C PRO A 55 -12.54 -4.34 -15.59
N PRO A 56 -11.97 -4.52 -14.39
CA PRO A 56 -12.77 -4.81 -13.20
C PRO A 56 -13.54 -3.58 -12.75
N VAL A 57 -14.74 -3.82 -12.22
CA VAL A 57 -15.60 -2.79 -11.63
C VAL A 57 -15.52 -2.89 -10.11
N TYR A 58 -15.04 -1.84 -9.47
CA TYR A 58 -14.97 -1.77 -8.00
C TYR A 58 -16.25 -1.14 -7.45
N LYS A 59 -16.89 -1.82 -6.51
CA LYS A 59 -18.09 -1.34 -5.82
C LYS A 59 -17.84 -1.37 -4.32
N ARG A 60 -18.24 -0.30 -3.63
CA ARG A 60 -18.32 -0.34 -2.16
C ARG A 60 -19.51 -1.21 -1.76
N VAL A 61 -19.34 -1.97 -0.69
CA VAL A 61 -20.40 -2.78 -0.10
C VAL A 61 -20.68 -2.28 1.31
N MET A 62 -21.94 -2.37 1.74
CA MET A 62 -22.28 -2.12 3.14
C MET A 62 -21.85 -3.32 3.98
N PRO A 63 -21.25 -3.10 5.17
CA PRO A 63 -20.86 -4.21 6.04
C PRO A 63 -22.11 -4.87 6.64
N ASN A 64 -22.02 -6.18 6.89
CA ASN A 64 -22.97 -6.87 7.75
C ASN A 64 -22.55 -6.59 9.20
N GLY A 65 -23.26 -5.68 9.87
CA GLY A 65 -22.99 -5.28 11.26
C GLY A 65 -22.62 -3.80 11.40
N GLU A 66 -21.80 -3.49 12.39
CA GLU A 66 -21.49 -2.09 12.73
C GLU A 66 -20.67 -1.38 11.66
N ILE A 67 -21.15 -0.20 11.29
CA ILE A 67 -20.46 0.72 10.40
C ILE A 67 -19.33 1.39 11.18
N GLN A 68 -18.10 1.10 10.79
CA GLN A 68 -16.92 1.75 11.34
C GLN A 68 -16.92 3.24 11.01
N LYS A 69 -16.55 4.06 11.98
CA LYS A 69 -16.52 5.52 11.87
C LYS A 69 -15.15 6.06 12.26
N LEU A 70 -14.67 7.01 11.47
CA LEU A 70 -13.54 7.86 11.79
C LEU A 70 -14.07 9.28 12.05
N ILE A 71 -13.94 9.73 13.29
CA ILE A 71 -14.39 11.05 13.73
C ILE A 71 -13.19 11.98 13.68
N ILE A 72 -13.29 13.07 12.92
CA ILE A 72 -12.25 14.09 12.82
C ILE A 72 -12.63 15.24 13.74
N THR A 73 -11.69 15.69 14.56
CA THR A 73 -11.92 16.79 15.50
C THR A 73 -11.31 18.10 14.98
N GLU A 74 -11.83 19.23 15.46
CA GLU A 74 -11.44 20.58 15.02
C GLU A 74 -9.95 20.90 15.33
N GLU A 75 -9.36 20.23 16.32
CA GLU A 75 -7.95 20.39 16.68
C GLU A 75 -7.01 20.03 15.51
N THR A 76 -7.49 19.22 14.55
CA THR A 76 -6.70 18.84 13.38
C THR A 76 -6.64 19.94 12.29
N ALA A 77 -7.55 20.92 12.32
CA ALA A 77 -7.76 21.89 11.24
C ALA A 77 -6.50 22.67 10.84
N LYS A 78 -5.65 23.02 11.82
CA LYS A 78 -4.43 23.80 11.58
C LYS A 78 -3.21 22.96 11.15
N ILE A 79 -3.27 21.65 11.31
CA ILE A 79 -2.11 20.76 11.15
C ILE A 79 -2.32 19.82 9.96
N ARG A 80 -3.42 19.05 9.99
CA ARG A 80 -3.82 18.09 8.95
C ARG A 80 -5.36 18.01 8.95
N PRO A 81 -6.04 18.91 8.23
CA PRO A 81 -7.48 19.12 8.39
C PRO A 81 -8.37 17.96 7.96
N PHE A 82 -7.86 17.04 7.14
CA PHE A 82 -8.66 15.99 6.53
C PHE A 82 -8.02 14.62 6.71
N ALA A 83 -8.87 13.62 6.93
CA ALA A 83 -8.53 12.21 6.93
C ALA A 83 -9.66 11.41 6.26
N VAL A 84 -9.29 10.28 5.67
CA VAL A 84 -10.25 9.33 5.10
C VAL A 84 -9.79 7.93 5.44
N ALA A 85 -10.75 7.04 5.70
CA ALA A 85 -10.49 5.64 6.00
C ALA A 85 -11.48 4.74 5.25
N ALA A 86 -11.06 3.51 4.99
CA ALA A 86 -11.88 2.47 4.41
C ALA A 86 -11.49 1.12 5.04
N VAL A 87 -12.43 0.17 5.05
CA VAL A 87 -12.20 -1.20 5.52
C VAL A 87 -12.30 -2.15 4.34
N LEU A 88 -11.28 -2.98 4.19
CA LEU A 88 -11.26 -4.10 3.25
C LEU A 88 -11.33 -5.39 4.07
N ARG A 89 -12.43 -6.13 3.96
CA ARG A 89 -12.67 -7.34 4.77
C ARG A 89 -12.19 -8.60 4.07
N ASN A 90 -11.80 -9.59 4.85
CA ASN A 90 -11.46 -10.94 4.40
C ASN A 90 -10.28 -10.99 3.41
N ILE A 91 -9.29 -10.10 3.57
CA ILE A 91 -8.07 -10.16 2.78
C ILE A 91 -7.29 -11.42 3.15
N LYS A 92 -6.81 -12.15 2.14
CA LYS A 92 -5.91 -13.30 2.32
C LYS A 92 -4.49 -12.90 1.94
N PHE A 93 -3.73 -12.45 2.93
CA PHE A 93 -2.32 -12.15 2.76
C PHE A 93 -1.50 -13.43 2.71
N THR A 94 -0.60 -13.47 1.73
CA THR A 94 0.62 -14.30 1.74
C THR A 94 1.80 -13.36 1.97
N LYS A 95 2.99 -13.90 2.22
CA LYS A 95 4.20 -13.07 2.40
C LYS A 95 4.41 -12.10 1.23
N ASP A 96 4.40 -12.60 0.00
CA ASP A 96 4.58 -11.78 -1.20
C ASP A 96 3.49 -10.71 -1.37
N ARG A 97 2.23 -11.05 -1.09
CA ARG A 97 1.12 -10.08 -1.18
C ARG A 97 1.22 -8.99 -0.13
N TYR A 98 1.65 -9.35 1.08
CA TYR A 98 1.86 -8.39 2.14
C TYR A 98 3.02 -7.45 1.80
N ASP A 99 4.13 -8.00 1.33
CA ASP A 99 5.30 -7.22 0.94
C ASP A 99 4.96 -6.28 -0.24
N SER A 100 4.23 -6.76 -1.25
CA SER A 100 3.76 -5.91 -2.36
C SER A 100 2.79 -4.81 -1.90
N PHE A 101 1.93 -5.12 -0.93
CA PHE A 101 1.00 -4.15 -0.35
C PHE A 101 1.75 -3.03 0.41
N ILE A 102 2.76 -3.36 1.20
CA ILE A 102 3.60 -2.38 1.89
C ILE A 102 4.45 -1.58 0.90
N GLU A 103 5.00 -2.23 -0.13
CA GLU A 103 5.77 -1.57 -1.19
C GLU A 103 4.93 -0.52 -1.93
N LEU A 104 3.66 -0.84 -2.25
CA LEU A 104 2.72 0.11 -2.85
C LEU A 104 2.52 1.34 -1.95
N GLN A 105 2.32 1.13 -0.66
CA GLN A 105 2.14 2.21 0.31
C GLN A 105 3.37 3.13 0.32
N GLU A 106 4.58 2.58 0.35
CA GLU A 106 5.81 3.36 0.37
C GLU A 106 6.05 4.10 -0.96
N LYS A 107 5.76 3.47 -2.12
CA LYS A 107 5.85 4.14 -3.42
C LYS A 107 4.92 5.34 -3.54
N LEU A 108 3.68 5.22 -3.04
CA LEU A 108 2.74 6.33 -2.96
C LEU A 108 3.26 7.42 -2.02
N HIS A 109 3.79 7.04 -0.85
CA HIS A 109 4.38 7.97 0.11
C HIS A 109 5.52 8.79 -0.49
N GLN A 110 6.42 8.15 -1.24
CA GLN A 110 7.58 8.82 -1.83
C GLN A 110 7.17 9.80 -2.94
N ASN A 111 6.23 9.42 -3.80
CA ASN A 111 5.88 10.19 -4.99
C ASN A 111 4.69 11.14 -4.74
N ILE A 112 3.46 10.66 -4.94
CA ILE A 112 2.25 11.51 -4.95
C ILE A 112 2.02 12.20 -3.59
N CYS A 113 2.40 11.54 -2.49
CA CYS A 113 2.25 12.09 -1.16
C CYS A 113 3.40 13.03 -0.73
N ARG A 114 4.42 13.21 -1.58
CA ARG A 114 5.65 13.99 -1.32
C ARG A 114 6.31 13.66 0.01
N LYS A 115 6.82 12.44 0.15
CA LYS A 115 7.45 11.93 1.39
C LYS A 115 6.55 12.13 2.61
N ARG A 116 5.26 11.81 2.46
CA ARG A 116 4.20 11.94 3.47
C ARG A 116 3.84 13.37 3.90
N ALA A 117 4.40 14.39 3.25
CA ALA A 117 4.13 15.78 3.57
C ALA A 117 2.66 16.16 3.26
N LEU A 118 2.13 15.67 2.14
CA LEU A 118 0.74 15.95 1.72
C LEU A 118 -0.24 14.93 2.28
N VAL A 119 0.09 13.64 2.20
CA VAL A 119 -0.79 12.54 2.61
C VAL A 119 0.04 11.49 3.34
N ALA A 120 -0.45 10.99 4.48
CA ALA A 120 0.08 9.78 5.10
C ALA A 120 -0.99 8.70 5.04
N ILE A 121 -0.56 7.47 4.76
CA ILE A 121 -1.42 6.29 4.66
C ILE A 121 -0.98 5.35 5.77
N GLY A 122 -1.92 4.95 6.61
CA GLY A 122 -1.73 3.96 7.66
C GLY A 122 -2.60 2.74 7.37
N THR A 123 -2.08 1.56 7.70
CA THR A 123 -2.77 0.28 7.56
C THR A 123 -2.78 -0.39 8.93
N HIS A 124 -3.95 -0.89 9.32
CA HIS A 124 -4.19 -1.41 10.66
C HIS A 124 -4.97 -2.72 10.56
N ASP A 125 -4.64 -3.66 11.43
CA ASP A 125 -5.43 -4.88 11.59
C ASP A 125 -6.68 -4.57 12.43
N LEU A 126 -7.83 -4.56 11.77
CA LEU A 126 -9.11 -4.26 12.40
C LEU A 126 -9.52 -5.32 13.42
N ASP A 127 -9.03 -6.56 13.32
CA ASP A 127 -9.39 -7.62 14.28
C ASP A 127 -8.77 -7.36 15.67
N THR A 128 -7.78 -6.46 15.75
CA THR A 128 -7.09 -6.08 16.99
C THR A 128 -7.63 -4.80 17.63
N LEU A 129 -8.57 -4.10 16.97
CA LEU A 129 -9.01 -2.76 17.37
C LEU A 129 -10.54 -2.64 17.30
N SER A 130 -11.13 -1.86 18.20
CA SER A 130 -12.56 -1.57 18.21
C SER A 130 -12.82 -0.06 18.09
N GLY A 131 -13.75 0.32 17.22
CA GLY A 131 -14.17 1.71 17.05
C GLY A 131 -15.15 2.20 18.13
N PRO A 132 -15.60 3.47 18.02
CA PRO A 132 -15.28 4.44 16.97
C PRO A 132 -13.84 4.97 17.07
N PHE A 133 -13.25 5.32 15.92
CA PHE A 133 -11.90 5.87 15.86
C PHE A 133 -11.94 7.39 15.81
N THR A 134 -10.97 8.04 16.47
CA THR A 134 -10.87 9.51 16.53
C THR A 134 -9.53 9.98 15.94
N TYR A 135 -9.59 10.91 14.99
CA TYR A 135 -8.45 11.63 14.45
C TYR A 135 -8.40 13.03 15.05
N THR A 136 -7.40 13.27 15.90
CA THR A 136 -7.26 14.50 16.69
C THR A 136 -5.78 14.92 16.77
N ALA A 137 -5.53 16.14 17.26
CA ALA A 137 -4.19 16.64 17.54
C ALA A 137 -4.02 16.87 19.05
N LYS A 138 -2.90 16.40 19.60
CA LYS A 138 -2.52 16.57 21.01
C LYS A 138 -1.17 17.25 21.12
N ARG A 139 -0.85 17.80 22.30
CA ARG A 139 0.49 18.33 22.55
C ARG A 139 1.48 17.17 22.65
N PRO A 140 2.76 17.36 22.27
CA PRO A 140 3.76 16.29 22.36
C PRO A 140 4.02 15.75 23.78
N SER A 141 3.68 16.52 24.81
CA SER A 141 3.87 16.20 26.22
C SER A 141 2.71 15.44 26.87
N ASP A 142 1.57 15.33 26.17
CA ASP A 142 0.41 14.56 26.61
C ASP A 142 0.51 13.12 26.10
#